data_AF-A0A5D4RWG1-F1
#
_entry.id   AF-A0A5D4RWG1-F1
#
_cell.length_a   1.000
_cell.length_b   1.000
_cell.length_c   1.000
_cell.angle_alpha   90.00
_cell.angle_beta   90.00
_cell.angle_gamma   90.00
#
_symmetry.space_group_name_H-M   'P 1'
#
loop_
_entity.id
_entity.type
_entity.pdbx_description
1 polymer ?
#
loop_
_entity_poly.entity_id
_entity_poly.type
_entity_poly.pdbx_seq_one_letter_code
_entity_poly.pdbx_strand_id
1 'polypeptide(L)'
;MAGLSPVSQSERIISLDVIRGFSLLGILIINMISFHSPFLYMDPYSWWKTAGDTALYPWIDIFVQASFYPLFAMLFGYGLGIQKIRADVKGTSFYMFGIRRLLILLVIGCLHAFFIWSGDILINYAVFGLMLLLFMNMTGKWLMMLGGAMLILPQVFFSSLLVLMTFVDPEGVSFYTDIASLQNSVAAYGNGSFGDIMSQRFSDWYAVNGPGNFIFLGLSILPMMLIGAGASKLRLLEKVALHKKAWLWIGISTLVIGTAIKSLPFLIEANTAYGYIQDFLGGPFLSVSYAIILSLLLQNQKILKWSKPIASMGKMSMTNYLLQSIIGTLIFYSYGLGLYGEVTLTTGTLLAIGIYIVQVIFSEIWLTYFEYGPVEKVWRLLSYGKRNLSTDRHHQTKGE
;
A
#
# COMPACT_ATOMS: atom_id res chain seq x y z
N MET A 1 -29.15 -20.21 -4.10
CA MET A 1 -28.79 -18.78 -4.24
C MET A 1 -27.50 -18.69 -5.03
N ALA A 2 -27.51 -18.07 -6.21
CA ALA A 2 -26.29 -17.83 -6.97
C ALA A 2 -25.36 -16.93 -6.12
N GLY A 3 -24.15 -17.38 -5.81
CA GLY A 3 -23.18 -16.52 -5.13
C GLY A 3 -22.49 -15.59 -6.13
N LEU A 4 -21.71 -14.63 -5.63
CA LEU A 4 -20.83 -13.82 -6.48
C LEU A 4 -19.89 -14.72 -7.29
N SER A 5 -19.64 -14.35 -8.55
CA SER A 5 -18.70 -15.03 -9.45
C SER A 5 -17.42 -14.20 -9.61
N PRO A 6 -16.29 -14.81 -10.02
CA PRO A 6 -15.10 -14.08 -10.44
C PRO A 6 -15.39 -13.09 -11.58
N VAL A 7 -14.56 -12.05 -11.67
CA VAL A 7 -14.60 -11.07 -12.77
C VAL A 7 -14.03 -11.72 -14.04
N SER A 8 -14.77 -11.69 -15.15
CA SER A 8 -14.26 -12.09 -16.46
C SER A 8 -13.21 -11.10 -16.97
N GLN A 9 -12.30 -11.54 -17.84
CA GLN A 9 -11.23 -10.66 -18.36
C GLN A 9 -11.78 -9.42 -19.10
N SER A 10 -12.96 -9.53 -19.74
CA SER A 10 -13.60 -8.44 -20.50
C SER A 10 -14.20 -7.33 -19.62
N GLU A 11 -14.56 -7.64 -18.36
CA GLU A 11 -15.13 -6.68 -17.40
C GLU A 11 -14.07 -6.01 -16.51
N ARG A 12 -12.78 -6.22 -16.80
CA ARG A 12 -11.67 -5.79 -15.94
C ARG A 12 -11.15 -4.42 -16.37
N ILE A 13 -11.02 -3.53 -15.40
CA ILE A 13 -10.50 -2.18 -15.62
C ILE A 13 -8.97 -2.23 -15.65
N ILE A 14 -8.38 -2.34 -16.85
CA ILE A 14 -6.93 -2.47 -17.04
C ILE A 14 -6.17 -1.33 -16.35
N SER A 15 -6.67 -0.09 -16.43
CA SER A 15 -6.02 1.06 -15.81
C SER A 15 -5.85 0.90 -14.30
N LEU A 16 -6.79 0.25 -13.63
CA LEU A 16 -6.72 0.00 -12.19
C LEU A 16 -5.66 -1.04 -11.84
N ASP A 17 -5.50 -2.08 -12.68
CA ASP A 17 -4.42 -3.05 -12.53
C ASP A 17 -3.05 -2.40 -12.79
N VAL A 18 -2.93 -1.48 -13.77
CA VAL A 18 -1.70 -0.72 -13.99
C VAL A 18 -1.35 0.15 -12.79
N ILE A 19 -2.31 0.90 -12.24
CA ILE A 19 -2.07 1.77 -11.07
C ILE A 19 -1.61 0.92 -9.89
N ARG A 20 -2.24 -0.24 -9.62
CA ARG A 20 -1.79 -1.18 -8.58
C ARG A 20 -0.37 -1.68 -8.82
N GLY A 21 -0.05 -2.08 -10.04
CA GLY A 21 1.28 -2.53 -10.42
C GLY A 21 2.33 -1.46 -10.16
N PHE A 22 2.07 -0.23 -10.61
CA PHE A 22 2.93 0.93 -10.35
C PHE A 22 3.09 1.20 -8.85
N SER A 23 2.01 1.11 -8.06
CA SER A 23 2.08 1.33 -6.61
C SER A 23 3.00 0.34 -5.90
N LEU A 24 3.11 -0.90 -6.40
CA LEU A 24 3.99 -1.91 -5.81
C LEU A 24 5.47 -1.57 -5.95
N LEU A 25 5.88 -0.82 -6.97
CA LEU A 25 7.26 -0.32 -7.06
C LEU A 25 7.55 0.67 -5.93
N GLY A 26 6.66 1.64 -5.72
CA GLY A 26 6.81 2.62 -4.65
C GLY A 26 6.82 1.97 -3.27
N ILE A 27 5.91 1.01 -3.03
CA ILE A 27 5.89 0.21 -1.80
C ILE A 27 7.20 -0.56 -1.63
N LEU A 28 7.74 -1.18 -2.70
CA LEU A 28 8.99 -1.92 -2.62
C LEU A 28 10.18 -1.01 -2.29
N ILE A 29 10.28 0.17 -2.91
CA ILE A 29 11.39 1.11 -2.66
C ILE A 29 11.45 1.49 -1.19
N ILE A 30 10.31 1.82 -0.56
CA ILE A 30 10.33 2.19 0.85
C ILE A 30 10.56 0.97 1.77
N ASN A 31 9.89 -0.14 1.49
CA ASN A 31 10.07 -1.36 2.28
C ASN A 31 11.50 -1.87 2.20
N MET A 32 12.19 -1.63 1.08
CA MET A 32 13.59 -1.98 0.90
C MET A 32 14.48 -1.36 1.98
N ILE A 33 14.25 -0.10 2.33
CA ILE A 33 14.98 0.56 3.43
C ILE A 33 14.80 -0.24 4.73
N SER A 34 13.56 -0.59 5.07
CA SER A 34 13.26 -1.38 6.26
C SER A 34 13.71 -2.85 6.18
N PHE A 35 13.93 -3.40 4.98
CA PHE A 35 14.50 -4.75 4.83
C PHE A 35 15.99 -4.78 5.16
N HIS A 36 16.74 -3.73 4.80
CA HIS A 36 18.20 -3.71 4.93
C HIS A 36 18.73 -2.82 6.05
N SER A 37 17.90 -2.02 6.70
CA SER A 37 18.31 -1.13 7.80
C SER A 37 17.33 -1.14 8.98
N PRO A 38 17.77 -0.78 10.19
CA PRO A 38 16.92 -0.66 11.38
C PRO A 38 16.10 0.64 11.35
N PHE A 39 15.39 0.87 10.23
CA PHE A 39 14.72 2.13 9.89
C PHE A 39 13.77 2.66 10.98
N LEU A 40 13.13 1.76 11.73
CA LEU A 40 12.23 2.12 12.84
C LEU A 40 12.94 2.77 14.03
N TYR A 41 14.25 2.55 14.19
CA TYR A 41 15.03 2.91 15.38
C TYR A 41 16.15 3.91 15.11
N MET A 42 16.32 4.34 13.87
CA MET A 42 17.34 5.31 13.46
C MET A 42 16.71 6.67 13.14
N ASP A 43 17.48 7.75 13.35
CA ASP A 43 17.15 9.05 12.77
C ASP A 43 17.53 9.04 11.28
N PRO A 44 16.55 9.05 10.36
CA PRO A 44 16.86 8.89 8.95
C PRO A 44 17.46 10.15 8.31
N TYR A 45 17.40 11.31 8.97
CA TYR A 45 17.97 12.56 8.47
C TYR A 45 19.47 12.68 8.73
N SER A 46 20.01 11.94 9.70
CA SER A 46 21.44 11.95 10.05
C SER A 46 22.17 10.62 9.77
N TRP A 47 21.44 9.53 9.50
CA TRP A 47 22.00 8.20 9.31
C TRP A 47 22.80 8.06 8.01
N TRP A 48 22.26 8.56 6.90
CA TRP A 48 22.86 8.44 5.58
C TRP A 48 23.91 9.53 5.38
N LYS A 49 25.19 9.16 5.21
CA LYS A 49 26.31 10.11 5.17
C LYS A 49 27.07 10.13 3.84
N THR A 50 26.88 9.13 2.99
CA THR A 50 27.53 9.10 1.67
C THR A 50 26.85 10.08 0.73
N ALA A 51 27.60 10.72 -0.18
CA ALA A 51 27.05 11.75 -1.08
C ALA A 51 25.90 11.23 -1.97
N GLY A 52 25.94 9.94 -2.35
CA GLY A 52 24.84 9.31 -3.10
C GLY A 52 23.59 9.15 -2.26
N ASP A 53 23.74 8.69 -1.00
CA ASP A 53 22.60 8.43 -0.12
C ASP A 53 21.96 9.72 0.41
N THR A 54 22.77 10.75 0.72
CA THR A 54 22.25 12.07 1.17
C THR A 54 21.49 12.81 0.07
N ALA A 55 21.85 12.58 -1.20
CA ALA A 55 21.08 13.11 -2.32
C ALA A 55 19.82 12.28 -2.60
N LEU A 56 19.87 10.96 -2.42
CA LEU A 56 18.77 10.05 -2.75
C LEU A 56 17.66 10.01 -1.69
N TYR A 57 18.01 10.05 -0.41
CA TYR A 57 17.03 9.94 0.68
C TYR A 57 15.93 11.01 0.60
N PRO A 58 16.22 12.32 0.42
CA PRO A 58 15.17 13.34 0.29
C PRO A 58 14.23 13.09 -0.88
N TRP A 59 14.72 12.53 -2.00
CA TRP A 59 13.85 12.17 -3.12
C TRP A 59 12.90 11.02 -2.78
N ILE A 60 13.39 9.97 -2.12
CA ILE A 60 12.55 8.86 -1.66
C ILE A 60 11.56 9.36 -0.61
N ASP A 61 12.02 10.17 0.33
CA ASP A 61 11.22 10.69 1.43
C ASP A 61 10.11 11.63 0.91
N ILE A 62 10.41 12.54 -0.04
CA ILE A 62 9.41 13.46 -0.59
C ILE A 62 8.45 12.77 -1.57
N PHE A 63 8.91 11.85 -2.42
CA PHE A 63 8.05 11.32 -3.50
C PHE A 63 7.50 9.91 -3.27
N VAL A 64 8.10 9.13 -2.37
CA VAL A 64 7.75 7.70 -2.19
C VAL A 64 7.18 7.42 -0.81
N GLN A 65 7.88 7.87 0.25
CA GLN A 65 7.47 7.64 1.64
C GLN A 65 6.02 8.06 1.85
N ALA A 66 5.25 7.24 2.56
CA ALA A 66 3.84 7.49 2.88
C ALA A 66 2.90 7.84 1.70
N SER A 67 3.30 7.63 0.43
CA SER A 67 2.55 8.09 -0.76
C SER A 67 1.93 6.95 -1.56
N PHE A 68 2.39 5.73 -1.33
CA PHE A 68 1.91 4.55 -2.04
C PHE A 68 0.96 3.67 -1.22
N TYR A 69 1.12 3.62 0.12
CA TYR A 69 0.14 2.93 0.96
C TYR A 69 -1.26 3.59 0.95
N PRO A 70 -1.42 4.93 0.93
CA PRO A 70 -2.75 5.53 0.86
C PRO A 70 -3.37 5.33 -0.53
N LEU A 71 -2.55 5.40 -1.58
CA LEU A 71 -2.95 5.05 -2.95
C LEU A 71 -3.47 3.61 -3.03
N PHE A 72 -2.72 2.65 -2.48
CA PHE A 72 -3.11 1.25 -2.48
C PHE A 72 -4.36 1.01 -1.62
N ALA A 73 -4.54 1.75 -0.51
CA ALA A 73 -5.76 1.72 0.31
C ALA A 73 -6.98 2.25 -0.45
N MET A 74 -6.84 3.34 -1.21
CA MET A 74 -7.90 3.82 -2.12
C MET A 74 -8.27 2.76 -3.16
N LEU A 75 -7.28 2.10 -3.79
CA LEU A 75 -7.52 1.05 -4.78
C LEU A 75 -8.17 -0.20 -4.17
N PHE A 76 -7.89 -0.47 -2.89
CA PHE A 76 -8.53 -1.54 -2.13
C PHE A 76 -10.01 -1.21 -1.88
N GLY A 77 -10.30 -0.02 -1.36
CA GLY A 77 -11.67 0.47 -1.14
C GLY A 77 -12.47 0.55 -2.44
N TYR A 78 -11.86 1.03 -3.53
CA TYR A 78 -12.46 1.04 -4.86
C TYR A 78 -12.83 -0.37 -5.32
N GLY A 79 -11.94 -1.34 -5.08
CA GLY A 79 -12.18 -2.75 -5.40
C GLY A 79 -13.38 -3.35 -4.65
N LEU A 80 -13.51 -3.07 -3.35
CA LEU A 80 -14.68 -3.50 -2.56
C LEU A 80 -15.97 -2.78 -3.02
N GLY A 81 -15.88 -1.50 -3.38
CA GLY A 81 -16.99 -0.74 -3.93
C GLY A 81 -17.55 -1.31 -5.23
N ILE A 82 -16.69 -1.68 -6.18
CA ILE A 82 -17.10 -2.39 -7.41
C ILE A 82 -17.75 -3.74 -7.09
N GLN A 83 -17.22 -4.49 -6.13
CA GLN A 83 -17.80 -5.77 -5.72
C GLN A 83 -19.21 -5.60 -5.13
N LYS A 84 -19.44 -4.56 -4.31
CA LYS A 84 -20.76 -4.22 -3.78
C LYS A 84 -21.75 -3.88 -4.88
N ILE A 85 -21.37 -3.01 -5.83
CA ILE A 85 -22.22 -2.65 -6.97
C ILE A 85 -22.66 -3.89 -7.74
N ARG A 86 -21.73 -4.81 -8.01
CA ARG A 86 -22.03 -6.06 -8.73
C ARG A 86 -22.94 -6.99 -7.92
N ALA A 87 -22.71 -7.08 -6.62
CA ALA A 87 -23.57 -7.88 -5.74
C ALA A 87 -25.00 -7.37 -5.74
N ASP A 88 -25.19 -6.05 -5.71
CA ASP A 88 -26.50 -5.39 -5.76
C ASP A 88 -27.21 -5.65 -7.10
N VAL A 89 -26.49 -5.51 -8.23
CA VAL A 89 -27.04 -5.81 -9.57
C VAL A 89 -27.47 -7.27 -9.70
N LYS A 90 -26.71 -8.20 -9.09
CA LYS A 90 -27.01 -9.65 -9.15
C LYS A 90 -27.97 -10.12 -8.04
N GLY A 91 -28.40 -9.25 -7.13
CA GLY A 91 -29.23 -9.64 -5.98
C GLY A 91 -28.57 -10.63 -5.01
N THR A 92 -27.24 -10.56 -4.87
CA THR A 92 -26.45 -11.51 -4.05
C THR A 92 -25.90 -10.86 -2.77
N SER A 93 -25.64 -11.65 -1.74
CA SER A 93 -25.10 -11.14 -0.48
C SER A 93 -23.64 -10.70 -0.61
N PHE A 94 -23.41 -9.38 -0.60
CA PHE A 94 -22.07 -8.80 -0.55
C PHE A 94 -21.36 -9.04 0.79
N TYR A 95 -22.06 -8.83 1.90
CA TYR A 95 -21.43 -8.78 3.24
C TYR A 95 -20.80 -10.11 3.64
N MET A 96 -21.48 -11.23 3.38
CA MET A 96 -20.93 -12.55 3.70
C MET A 96 -19.66 -12.84 2.90
N PHE A 97 -19.65 -12.46 1.61
CA PHE A 97 -18.48 -12.59 0.75
C PHE A 97 -17.34 -11.66 1.19
N GLY A 98 -17.64 -10.39 1.48
CA GLY A 98 -16.69 -9.38 1.92
C GLY A 98 -16.00 -9.77 3.23
N ILE A 99 -16.78 -10.16 4.25
CA ILE A 99 -16.25 -10.60 5.55
C ILE A 99 -15.31 -11.79 5.35
N ARG A 100 -15.73 -12.83 4.63
CA ARG A 100 -14.91 -14.02 4.40
C ARG A 100 -13.58 -13.68 3.74
N ARG A 101 -13.62 -12.88 2.67
CA ARG A 101 -12.43 -12.42 1.93
C ARG A 101 -11.44 -11.67 2.83
N LEU A 102 -11.96 -10.80 3.69
CA LEU A 102 -11.15 -10.00 4.62
C LEU A 102 -10.58 -10.85 5.76
N LEU A 103 -11.33 -11.82 6.29
CA LEU A 103 -10.80 -12.76 7.28
C LEU A 103 -9.68 -13.64 6.71
N ILE A 104 -9.80 -14.09 5.45
CA ILE A 104 -8.70 -14.83 4.80
C ILE A 104 -7.49 -13.91 4.59
N LEU A 105 -7.73 -12.65 4.21
CA LEU A 105 -6.65 -11.67 4.07
C LEU A 105 -5.94 -11.43 5.41
N LEU A 106 -6.69 -11.39 6.52
CA LEU A 106 -6.15 -11.27 7.87
C LEU A 106 -5.23 -12.45 8.20
N VAL A 107 -5.66 -13.68 7.91
CA VAL A 107 -4.83 -14.87 8.14
C VAL A 107 -3.53 -14.82 7.33
N ILE A 108 -3.61 -14.43 6.05
CA ILE A 108 -2.42 -14.26 5.20
C ILE A 108 -1.50 -13.18 5.79
N GLY A 109 -2.06 -12.06 6.24
CA GLY A 109 -1.32 -10.98 6.90
C GLY A 109 -0.64 -11.43 8.18
N CYS A 110 -1.31 -12.19 9.05
CA CYS A 110 -0.68 -12.75 10.26
C CYS A 110 0.48 -13.68 9.93
N LEU A 111 0.31 -14.58 8.95
CA LEU A 111 1.40 -15.44 8.51
C LEU A 111 2.58 -14.62 7.96
N HIS A 112 2.30 -13.58 7.19
CA HIS A 112 3.33 -12.70 6.64
C HIS A 112 4.04 -11.89 7.72
N ALA A 113 3.31 -11.21 8.61
CA ALA A 113 3.84 -10.36 9.67
C ALA A 113 4.84 -11.09 10.59
N PHE A 114 4.48 -12.30 11.01
CA PHE A 114 5.22 -13.02 12.05
C PHE A 114 6.24 -14.01 11.49
N PHE A 115 6.03 -14.58 10.30
CA PHE A 115 6.95 -15.56 9.71
C PHE A 115 7.83 -15.01 8.59
N ILE A 116 7.44 -13.91 7.94
CA ILE A 116 8.15 -13.38 6.77
C ILE A 116 8.75 -12.00 7.07
N TRP A 117 7.96 -11.00 7.46
CA TRP A 117 8.44 -9.64 7.66
C TRP A 117 7.47 -8.79 8.47
N SER A 118 7.98 -8.00 9.41
CA SER A 118 7.18 -7.20 10.37
C SER A 118 6.40 -6.03 9.74
N GLY A 119 6.83 -5.51 8.58
CA GLY A 119 6.18 -4.40 7.87
C GLY A 119 4.91 -4.78 7.09
N ASP A 120 4.13 -5.73 7.61
CA ASP A 120 2.90 -6.19 6.98
C ASP A 120 1.81 -5.10 6.91
N ILE A 121 1.24 -4.91 5.73
CA ILE A 121 0.08 -4.02 5.52
C ILE A 121 -1.25 -4.78 5.42
N LEU A 122 -1.22 -6.10 5.24
CA LEU A 122 -2.39 -6.91 4.95
C LEU A 122 -3.33 -7.03 6.17
N ILE A 123 -2.78 -7.13 7.38
CA ILE A 123 -3.55 -7.11 8.63
C ILE A 123 -4.35 -5.81 8.72
N ASN A 124 -3.68 -4.66 8.56
CA ASN A 124 -4.32 -3.35 8.59
C ASN A 124 -5.42 -3.25 7.53
N TYR A 125 -5.18 -3.75 6.33
CA TYR A 125 -6.16 -3.72 5.25
C TYR A 125 -7.36 -4.64 5.50
N ALA A 126 -7.14 -5.79 6.12
CA ALA A 126 -8.20 -6.68 6.52
C ALA A 126 -9.08 -6.05 7.62
N VAL A 127 -8.46 -5.49 8.66
CA VAL A 127 -9.17 -4.90 9.81
C VAL A 127 -9.93 -3.65 9.39
N PHE A 128 -9.27 -2.67 8.77
CA PHE A 128 -9.94 -1.46 8.29
C PHE A 128 -10.87 -1.74 7.11
N GLY A 129 -10.62 -2.79 6.33
CA GLY A 129 -11.55 -3.30 5.33
C GLY A 129 -12.84 -3.86 5.93
N LEU A 130 -12.77 -4.53 7.09
CA LEU A 130 -13.96 -5.00 7.83
C LEU A 130 -14.76 -3.81 8.36
N MET A 131 -14.09 -2.78 8.87
CA MET A 131 -14.73 -1.53 9.29
C MET A 131 -15.38 -0.81 8.10
N LEU A 132 -14.71 -0.77 6.94
CA LEU A 132 -15.25 -0.18 5.70
C LEU A 132 -16.61 -0.81 5.34
N LEU A 133 -16.81 -2.11 5.59
CA LEU A 133 -18.08 -2.78 5.29
C LEU A 133 -19.28 -2.07 5.91
N LEU A 134 -19.15 -1.50 7.12
CA LEU A 134 -20.23 -0.78 7.82
C LEU A 134 -20.75 0.42 7.02
N PHE A 135 -19.91 1.01 6.16
CA PHE A 135 -20.23 2.19 5.37
C PHE A 135 -20.67 1.83 3.93
N MET A 136 -20.65 0.56 3.55
CA MET A 136 -20.88 0.14 2.16
C MET A 136 -22.31 0.34 1.65
N ASN A 137 -23.27 0.70 2.51
CA ASN A 137 -24.61 1.11 2.09
C ASN A 137 -24.72 2.62 1.79
N MET A 138 -23.76 3.44 2.20
CA MET A 138 -23.79 4.89 1.96
C MET A 138 -23.64 5.23 0.47
N THR A 139 -24.17 6.38 0.06
CA THR A 139 -23.98 6.87 -1.32
C THR A 139 -22.52 7.27 -1.55
N GLY A 140 -22.08 7.27 -2.80
CA GLY A 140 -20.69 7.62 -3.14
C GLY A 140 -20.28 9.01 -2.65
N LYS A 141 -21.20 9.99 -2.65
CA LYS A 141 -20.95 11.35 -2.14
C LYS A 141 -20.66 11.35 -0.64
N TRP A 142 -21.46 10.63 0.15
CA TRP A 142 -21.27 10.53 1.59
C TRP A 142 -19.98 9.80 1.96
N LEU A 143 -19.60 8.76 1.21
CA LEU A 143 -18.31 8.09 1.39
C LEU A 143 -17.12 9.04 1.15
N MET A 144 -17.18 9.86 0.10
CA MET A 144 -16.15 10.87 -0.18
C MET A 144 -16.08 11.93 0.91
N MET A 145 -17.23 12.44 1.38
CA MET A 145 -17.30 13.45 2.43
C MET A 145 -16.79 12.91 3.77
N LEU A 146 -17.27 11.73 4.18
CA LEU A 146 -16.84 11.12 5.44
C LEU A 146 -15.36 10.76 5.40
N GLY A 147 -14.87 10.17 4.31
CA GLY A 147 -13.45 9.91 4.12
C GLY A 147 -12.62 11.18 4.15
N GLY A 148 -13.04 12.24 3.44
CA GLY A 148 -12.36 13.53 3.49
C GLY A 148 -12.31 14.15 4.89
N ALA A 149 -13.44 14.13 5.62
CA ALA A 149 -13.51 14.67 6.98
C ALA A 149 -12.66 13.85 7.97
N MET A 150 -12.70 12.52 7.90
CA MET A 150 -11.90 11.64 8.76
C MET A 150 -10.40 11.72 8.44
N LEU A 151 -10.04 12.05 7.20
CA LEU A 151 -8.64 12.29 6.81
C LEU A 151 -8.15 13.66 7.28
N ILE A 152 -8.93 14.73 7.10
CA ILE A 152 -8.42 16.09 7.33
C ILE A 152 -8.53 16.50 8.80
N LEU A 153 -9.68 16.31 9.45
CA LEU A 153 -9.93 16.90 10.77
C LEU A 153 -8.98 16.37 11.86
N PRO A 154 -8.79 15.05 12.02
CA PRO A 154 -7.90 14.54 13.06
C PRO A 154 -6.44 14.86 12.76
N GLN A 155 -6.04 14.78 11.49
CA GLN A 155 -4.65 14.98 11.10
C GLN A 155 -4.24 16.44 11.25
N VAL A 156 -5.13 17.40 10.95
CA VAL A 156 -4.90 18.83 11.24
C VAL A 156 -4.81 19.06 12.75
N PHE A 157 -5.69 18.45 13.54
CA PHE A 157 -5.65 18.56 15.00
C PHE A 157 -4.33 18.02 15.59
N PHE A 158 -3.93 16.80 15.25
CA PHE A 158 -2.67 16.22 15.73
C PHE A 158 -1.45 16.99 15.23
N SER A 159 -1.47 17.42 13.97
CA SER A 159 -0.41 18.27 13.40
C SER A 159 -0.29 19.58 14.17
N SER A 160 -1.41 20.23 14.51
CA SER A 160 -1.38 21.46 15.31
C SER A 160 -0.84 21.23 16.71
N LEU A 161 -1.17 20.09 17.35
CA LEU A 161 -0.67 19.75 18.67
C LEU A 161 0.84 19.49 18.64
N LEU A 162 1.32 18.75 17.65
CA LEU A 162 2.75 18.47 17.48
C LEU A 162 3.55 19.72 17.15
N VAL A 163 3.02 20.61 16.31
CA VAL A 163 3.65 21.92 16.04
C VAL A 163 3.65 22.80 17.27
N LEU A 164 2.63 22.75 18.13
CA LEU A 164 2.70 23.46 19.41
C LEU A 164 3.81 22.89 20.31
N MET A 165 3.99 21.57 20.32
CA MET A 165 5.07 20.93 21.08
C MET A 165 6.46 21.35 20.61
N THR A 166 6.67 21.67 19.32
CA THR A 166 7.97 22.20 18.86
C THR A 166 8.36 23.52 19.53
N PHE A 167 7.40 24.29 20.06
CA PHE A 167 7.68 25.53 20.79
C PHE A 167 7.76 25.36 22.31
N VAL A 168 7.16 24.28 22.85
CA VAL A 168 7.09 24.02 24.29
C VAL A 168 8.24 23.14 24.76
N ASP A 169 8.52 22.07 24.01
CA ASP A 169 9.59 21.10 24.28
C ASP A 169 10.23 20.64 22.95
N PRO A 170 11.18 21.42 22.41
CA PRO A 170 11.84 21.11 21.14
C PRO A 170 12.60 19.77 21.16
N GLU A 171 13.16 19.40 22.31
CA GLU A 171 13.89 18.13 22.47
C GLU A 171 12.94 16.93 22.42
N GLY A 172 11.76 17.03 23.05
CA GLY A 172 10.75 15.97 23.07
C GLY A 172 10.15 15.61 21.71
N VAL A 173 10.30 16.47 20.69
CA VAL A 173 9.84 16.22 19.31
C VAL A 173 10.98 15.95 18.34
N SER A 174 12.22 15.97 18.79
CA SER A 174 13.38 15.71 17.93
C SER A 174 13.44 14.25 17.50
N PHE A 175 13.91 13.98 16.28
CA PHE A 175 14.25 12.61 15.91
C PHE A 175 15.45 12.15 16.73
N TYR A 176 15.40 10.91 17.21
CA TYR A 176 16.52 10.31 17.90
C TYR A 176 16.72 8.87 17.43
N THR A 177 17.96 8.40 17.54
CA THR A 177 18.29 7.00 17.29
C THR A 177 18.17 6.25 18.62
N ASP A 178 17.23 5.30 18.70
CA ASP A 178 17.14 4.39 19.85
C ASP A 178 18.24 3.34 19.72
N ILE A 179 19.40 3.65 20.30
CA ILE A 179 20.61 2.82 20.20
C ILE A 179 20.36 1.39 20.69
N ALA A 180 19.58 1.21 21.76
CA ALA A 180 19.33 -0.10 22.34
C ALA A 180 18.46 -0.95 21.41
N SER A 181 17.33 -0.42 20.95
CA SER A 181 16.45 -1.12 20.02
C SER A 181 17.12 -1.36 18.66
N LEU A 182 17.94 -0.43 18.21
CA LEU A 182 18.74 -0.56 17.00
C LEU A 182 19.74 -1.74 17.11
N GLN A 183 20.49 -1.83 18.21
CA GLN A 183 21.42 -2.93 18.45
C GLN A 183 20.69 -4.28 18.51
N ASN A 184 19.53 -4.34 19.16
CA ASN A 184 18.69 -5.55 19.20
C ASN A 184 18.23 -5.95 17.79
N SER A 185 17.80 -4.99 16.97
CA SER A 185 17.38 -5.21 15.59
C SER A 185 18.52 -5.76 14.72
N VAL A 186 19.71 -5.14 14.81
CA VAL A 186 20.91 -5.60 14.08
C VAL A 186 21.37 -6.98 14.57
N ALA A 187 21.35 -7.23 15.87
CA ALA A 187 21.71 -8.53 16.44
C ALA A 187 20.75 -9.63 15.96
N ALA A 188 19.43 -9.39 16.03
CA ALA A 188 18.42 -10.35 15.63
C ALA A 188 18.42 -10.61 14.12
N TYR A 189 18.32 -9.56 13.29
CA TYR A 189 18.21 -9.72 11.84
C TYR A 189 19.53 -10.06 11.16
N GLY A 190 20.65 -9.52 11.62
CA GLY A 190 21.98 -9.76 11.03
C GLY A 190 22.61 -11.08 11.46
N ASN A 191 22.47 -11.45 12.73
CA ASN A 191 23.22 -12.59 13.31
C ASN A 191 22.35 -13.60 14.09
N GLY A 192 21.07 -13.30 14.32
CA GLY A 192 20.20 -14.09 15.17
C GLY A 192 19.68 -15.37 14.52
N SER A 193 19.13 -16.27 15.34
CA SER A 193 18.38 -17.42 14.86
C SER A 193 17.02 -17.02 14.28
N PHE A 194 16.34 -17.94 13.59
CA PHE A 194 14.97 -17.69 13.14
C PHE A 194 14.02 -17.35 14.30
N GLY A 195 14.24 -17.91 15.49
CA GLY A 195 13.45 -17.58 16.69
C GLY A 195 13.68 -16.15 17.17
N ASP A 196 14.93 -15.69 17.18
CA ASP A 196 15.29 -14.31 17.54
C ASP A 196 14.67 -13.30 16.56
N ILE A 197 14.73 -13.62 15.27
CA ILE A 197 14.07 -12.85 14.19
C ILE A 197 12.56 -12.80 14.41
N MET A 198 11.91 -13.91 14.74
CA MET A 198 10.46 -13.92 15.02
C MET A 198 10.11 -13.04 16.22
N SER A 199 10.92 -13.08 17.28
CA SER A 199 10.73 -12.22 18.46
C SER A 199 10.89 -10.73 18.10
N GLN A 200 11.93 -10.40 17.33
CA GLN A 200 12.15 -9.04 16.85
C GLN A 200 11.01 -8.56 15.94
N ARG A 201 10.53 -9.40 15.02
CA ARG A 201 9.38 -9.08 14.16
C ARG A 201 8.14 -8.74 14.96
N PHE A 202 7.87 -9.48 16.03
CA PHE A 202 6.74 -9.19 16.91
C PHE A 202 6.90 -7.83 17.61
N SER A 203 8.11 -7.53 18.10
CA SER A 203 8.43 -6.23 18.72
C SER A 203 8.23 -5.07 17.74
N ASP A 204 8.81 -5.16 16.54
CA ASP A 204 8.69 -4.16 15.48
C ASP A 204 7.22 -3.99 15.08
N TRP A 205 6.49 -5.10 14.88
CA TRP A 205 5.09 -5.07 14.51
C TRP A 205 4.24 -4.43 15.61
N TYR A 206 4.50 -4.72 16.88
CA TYR A 206 3.78 -4.14 18.03
C TYR A 206 4.08 -2.64 18.19
N ALA A 207 5.33 -2.22 17.97
CA ALA A 207 5.71 -0.81 18.03
C ALA A 207 4.94 0.04 17.00
N VAL A 208 4.64 -0.52 15.82
CA VAL A 208 3.88 0.18 14.77
C VAL A 208 2.36 -0.04 14.90
N ASN A 209 1.91 -1.26 15.20
CA ASN A 209 0.50 -1.68 15.11
C ASN A 209 -0.16 -1.93 16.47
N GLY A 210 0.52 -1.65 17.57
CA GLY A 210 0.00 -1.84 18.91
C GLY A 210 -1.27 -1.01 19.19
N PRO A 211 -2.01 -1.32 20.27
CA PRO A 211 -3.29 -0.67 20.58
C PRO A 211 -3.22 0.87 20.63
N GLY A 212 -2.09 1.44 21.05
CA GLY A 212 -1.87 2.89 21.07
C GLY A 212 -1.90 3.54 19.68
N ASN A 213 -1.46 2.83 18.64
CA ASN A 213 -1.42 3.32 17.27
C ASN A 213 -2.67 2.96 16.46
N PHE A 214 -3.53 2.07 16.96
CA PHE A 214 -4.70 1.59 16.24
C PHE A 214 -5.62 2.72 15.75
N ILE A 215 -5.85 3.73 16.60
CA ILE A 215 -6.69 4.88 16.25
C ILE A 215 -6.01 5.71 15.15
N PHE A 216 -4.72 6.01 15.27
CA PHE A 216 -3.97 6.77 14.28
C PHE A 216 -3.94 6.07 12.91
N LEU A 217 -3.67 4.77 12.90
CA LEU A 217 -3.70 3.95 11.69
C LEU A 217 -5.10 3.91 11.08
N GLY A 218 -6.14 3.76 11.92
CA GLY A 218 -7.53 3.78 11.48
C GLY A 218 -7.91 5.11 10.84
N LEU A 219 -7.47 6.24 11.39
CA LEU A 219 -7.68 7.58 10.87
C LEU A 219 -6.77 7.94 9.68
N SER A 220 -5.86 7.06 9.28
CA SER A 220 -5.05 7.21 8.08
C SER A 220 -5.55 6.30 6.95
N ILE A 221 -5.81 5.02 7.24
CA ILE A 221 -6.10 4.00 6.23
C ILE A 221 -7.59 3.95 5.87
N LEU A 222 -8.50 3.92 6.86
CA LEU A 222 -9.94 3.82 6.61
C LEU A 222 -10.49 4.99 5.76
N PRO A 223 -10.08 6.26 5.99
CA PRO A 223 -10.51 7.39 5.16
C PRO A 223 -10.18 7.20 3.68
N MET A 224 -8.99 6.68 3.38
CA MET A 224 -8.56 6.42 2.00
C MET A 224 -9.36 5.27 1.39
N MET A 225 -9.65 4.23 2.15
CA MET A 225 -10.57 3.16 1.71
C MET A 225 -12.00 3.69 1.44
N LEU A 226 -12.52 4.59 2.29
CA LEU A 226 -13.81 5.25 2.10
C LEU A 226 -13.83 6.10 0.82
N ILE A 227 -12.80 6.92 0.60
CA ILE A 227 -12.62 7.72 -0.63
C ILE A 227 -12.58 6.80 -1.84
N GLY A 228 -11.81 5.72 -1.80
CA GLY A 228 -11.76 4.71 -2.86
C GLY A 228 -13.13 4.09 -3.18
N ALA A 229 -13.86 3.66 -2.15
CA ALA A 229 -15.20 3.10 -2.29
C ALA A 229 -16.18 4.14 -2.86
N GLY A 230 -16.12 5.40 -2.38
CA GLY A 230 -16.90 6.52 -2.90
C GLY A 230 -16.63 6.80 -4.37
N ALA A 231 -15.36 6.82 -4.76
CA ALA A 231 -14.91 7.02 -6.14
C ALA A 231 -15.46 5.93 -7.09
N SER A 232 -15.51 4.68 -6.65
CA SER A 232 -16.10 3.58 -7.44
C SER A 232 -17.61 3.77 -7.65
N LYS A 233 -18.36 4.16 -6.61
CA LYS A 233 -19.80 4.41 -6.69
C LYS A 233 -20.16 5.60 -7.56
N LEU A 234 -19.29 6.61 -7.61
CA LEU A 234 -19.45 7.78 -8.46
C LEU A 234 -18.95 7.55 -9.90
N ARG A 235 -18.30 6.40 -10.16
CA ARG A 235 -17.65 6.05 -11.42
C ARG A 235 -16.64 7.10 -11.88
N LEU A 236 -15.79 7.55 -10.95
CA LEU A 236 -14.88 8.67 -11.22
C LEU A 236 -13.84 8.31 -12.28
N LEU A 237 -13.29 7.09 -12.26
CA LEU A 237 -12.30 6.61 -13.23
C LEU A 237 -12.87 6.55 -14.66
N GLU A 238 -14.12 6.13 -14.80
CA GLU A 238 -14.83 6.07 -16.07
C GLU A 238 -15.16 7.46 -16.60
N LYS A 239 -15.40 8.43 -15.71
CA LYS A 239 -15.72 9.82 -16.04
C LYS A 239 -14.49 10.71 -16.24
N VAL A 240 -13.26 10.23 -16.01
CA VAL A 240 -12.04 11.06 -16.18
C VAL A 240 -11.93 11.59 -17.61
N ALA A 241 -12.37 10.81 -18.61
CA ALA A 241 -12.35 11.23 -20.01
C ALA A 241 -13.25 12.44 -20.32
N LEU A 242 -14.34 12.61 -19.56
CA LEU A 242 -15.33 13.68 -19.75
C LEU A 242 -14.85 15.03 -19.18
N HIS A 243 -14.04 15.00 -18.12
CA HIS A 243 -13.62 16.21 -17.38
C HIS A 243 -12.10 16.34 -17.25
N LYS A 244 -11.36 16.02 -18.33
CA LYS A 244 -9.89 15.99 -18.35
C LYS A 244 -9.23 17.23 -17.74
N LYS A 245 -9.67 18.43 -18.12
CA LYS A 245 -9.09 19.69 -17.63
C LYS A 245 -9.26 19.87 -16.12
N ALA A 246 -10.46 19.57 -15.59
CA ALA A 246 -10.72 19.66 -14.16
C ALA A 246 -9.86 18.67 -13.37
N TRP A 247 -9.79 17.41 -13.84
CA TRP A 247 -8.93 16.40 -13.24
C TRP A 247 -7.45 16.77 -13.31
N LEU A 248 -6.99 17.33 -14.42
CA LEU A 248 -5.60 17.80 -14.55
C LEU A 248 -5.28 18.87 -13.50
N TRP A 249 -6.15 19.87 -13.34
CA TRP A 249 -5.95 20.91 -12.32
C TRP A 249 -5.97 20.35 -10.91
N ILE A 250 -6.91 19.46 -10.57
CA ILE A 250 -6.93 18.80 -9.26
C ILE A 250 -5.64 17.99 -9.03
N GLY A 251 -5.19 17.24 -10.04
CA GLY A 251 -3.95 16.46 -9.99
C GLY A 251 -2.71 17.32 -9.78
N ILE A 252 -2.60 18.45 -10.48
CA ILE A 252 -1.49 19.41 -10.32
C ILE A 252 -1.56 20.10 -8.96
N SER A 253 -2.74 20.58 -8.53
CA SER A 253 -2.89 21.24 -7.23
C SER A 253 -2.53 20.30 -6.09
N THR A 254 -3.00 19.05 -6.12
CA THR A 254 -2.65 18.04 -5.10
C THR A 254 -1.19 17.62 -5.18
N LEU A 255 -0.56 17.62 -6.37
CA LEU A 255 0.88 17.40 -6.53
C LEU A 255 1.70 18.50 -5.84
N VAL A 256 1.38 19.75 -6.15
CA VAL A 256 2.11 20.93 -5.64
C VAL A 256 1.94 21.03 -4.13
N ILE A 257 0.71 20.92 -3.63
CA ILE A 257 0.42 20.95 -2.19
C ILE A 257 1.09 19.78 -1.49
N GLY A 258 0.93 18.55 -2.01
CA GLY A 258 1.54 17.35 -1.42
C GLY A 258 3.06 17.47 -1.35
N THR A 259 3.71 17.86 -2.46
CA THR A 259 5.17 18.04 -2.50
C THR A 259 5.62 19.13 -1.54
N ALA A 260 4.94 20.27 -1.49
CA ALA A 260 5.28 21.36 -0.57
C ALA A 260 5.19 20.93 0.90
N ILE A 261 4.13 20.22 1.27
CA ILE A 261 3.98 19.68 2.64
C ILE A 261 5.08 18.66 2.94
N LYS A 262 5.40 17.78 1.99
CA LYS A 262 6.43 16.77 2.16
C LYS A 262 7.86 17.32 2.15
N SER A 263 8.07 18.53 1.65
CA SER A 263 9.37 19.21 1.77
C SER A 263 9.60 19.87 3.13
N LEU A 264 8.60 19.94 4.02
CA LEU A 264 8.70 20.70 5.27
C LEU A 264 9.91 20.30 6.16
N PRO A 265 10.20 19.01 6.41
CA PRO A 265 11.36 18.63 7.23
C PRO A 265 12.70 19.09 6.64
N PHE A 266 12.79 19.29 5.33
CA PHE A 266 14.00 19.73 4.64
C PHE A 266 14.10 21.26 4.49
N LEU A 267 12.98 21.98 4.59
CA LEU A 267 12.92 23.43 4.45
C LEU A 267 13.08 24.18 5.77
N ILE A 268 12.74 23.54 6.89
CA ILE A 268 12.80 24.13 8.24
C ILE A 268 13.88 23.40 9.04
N GLU A 269 13.49 22.41 9.82
CA GLU A 269 14.35 21.52 10.60
C GLU A 269 13.59 20.21 10.80
N ALA A 270 14.23 19.07 10.53
CA ALA A 270 13.56 17.79 10.59
C ALA A 270 13.26 17.41 12.05
N ASN A 271 11.98 17.22 12.36
CA ASN A 271 11.51 16.71 13.65
C ASN A 271 10.24 15.87 13.46
N THR A 272 9.81 15.20 14.53
CA THR A 272 8.65 14.30 14.50
C THR A 272 7.34 15.03 14.12
N ALA A 273 7.20 16.32 14.43
CA ALA A 273 6.01 17.11 14.06
C ALA A 273 5.93 17.33 12.55
N TYR A 274 7.01 17.80 11.92
CA TYR A 274 7.04 18.00 10.48
C TYR A 274 7.07 16.68 9.71
N GLY A 275 7.71 15.63 10.25
CA GLY A 275 7.64 14.27 9.72
C GLY A 275 6.21 13.71 9.74
N TYR A 276 5.48 13.93 10.84
CA TYR A 276 4.06 13.55 10.93
C TYR A 276 3.21 14.28 9.87
N ILE A 277 3.39 15.60 9.73
CA ILE A 277 2.67 16.40 8.73
C ILE A 277 2.99 15.91 7.30
N GLN A 278 4.27 15.66 7.01
CA GLN A 278 4.73 15.10 5.74
C GLN A 278 4.00 13.78 5.42
N ASP A 279 3.99 12.84 6.36
CA ASP A 279 3.51 11.48 6.09
C ASP A 279 1.98 11.38 6.10
N PHE A 280 1.30 12.03 7.04
CA PHE A 280 -0.15 11.89 7.23
C PHE A 280 -1.00 12.94 6.51
N LEU A 281 -0.42 14.07 6.09
CA LEU A 281 -1.10 15.04 5.20
C LEU A 281 -0.46 15.04 3.81
N GLY A 282 0.86 15.19 3.71
CA GLY A 282 1.55 15.26 2.42
C GLY A 282 1.39 13.97 1.59
N GLY A 283 1.58 12.81 2.22
CA GLY A 283 1.44 11.48 1.61
C GLY A 283 0.09 11.24 0.93
N PRO A 284 -1.06 11.42 1.62
CA PRO A 284 -2.39 11.30 1.01
C PRO A 284 -2.65 12.27 -0.16
N PHE A 285 -2.19 13.53 -0.07
CA PHE A 285 -2.32 14.47 -1.19
C PHE A 285 -1.54 14.00 -2.42
N LEU A 286 -0.31 13.52 -2.22
CA LEU A 286 0.52 12.98 -3.29
C LEU A 286 -0.08 11.68 -3.87
N SER A 287 -0.65 10.84 -3.02
CA SER A 287 -1.38 9.63 -3.42
C SER A 287 -2.55 9.93 -4.37
N VAL A 288 -3.35 10.96 -4.05
CA VAL A 288 -4.46 11.42 -4.90
C VAL A 288 -3.94 11.95 -6.23
N SER A 289 -2.84 12.73 -6.20
CA SER A 289 -2.19 13.21 -7.41
C SER A 289 -1.74 12.06 -8.31
N TYR A 290 -1.06 11.05 -7.76
CA TYR A 290 -0.62 9.86 -8.49
C TYR A 290 -1.80 9.10 -9.11
N ALA A 291 -2.88 8.89 -8.36
CA ALA A 291 -4.09 8.26 -8.89
C ALA A 291 -4.64 9.02 -10.10
N ILE A 292 -4.74 10.35 -10.01
CA ILE A 292 -5.30 11.22 -11.05
C ILE A 292 -4.38 11.27 -12.27
N ILE A 293 -3.09 11.54 -12.08
CA ILE A 293 -2.11 11.65 -13.17
C ILE A 293 -2.02 10.34 -13.93
N LEU A 294 -1.88 9.20 -13.23
CA LEU A 294 -1.87 7.89 -13.90
C LEU A 294 -3.18 7.62 -14.64
N SER A 295 -4.33 7.95 -14.04
CA SER A 295 -5.63 7.80 -14.71
C SER A 295 -5.76 8.65 -15.97
N LEU A 296 -5.18 9.85 -16.00
CA LEU A 296 -5.15 10.73 -17.17
C LEU A 296 -4.18 10.21 -18.24
N LEU A 297 -2.96 9.81 -17.85
CA LEU A 297 -1.95 9.26 -18.75
C LEU A 297 -2.45 7.98 -19.45
N LEU A 298 -3.14 7.11 -18.72
CA LEU A 298 -3.67 5.84 -19.23
C LEU A 298 -4.85 6.00 -20.19
N GLN A 299 -5.36 7.22 -20.42
CA GLN A 299 -6.30 7.48 -21.51
C GLN A 299 -5.62 7.50 -22.88
N ASN A 300 -4.31 7.71 -22.92
CA ASN A 300 -3.55 7.61 -24.16
C ASN A 300 -3.32 6.13 -24.48
N GLN A 301 -3.85 5.67 -25.63
CA GLN A 301 -3.77 4.27 -26.05
C GLN A 301 -2.33 3.75 -26.21
N LYS A 302 -1.39 4.63 -26.59
CA LYS A 302 0.03 4.24 -26.64
C LYS A 302 0.55 3.95 -25.23
N ILE A 303 0.35 4.88 -24.30
CA ILE A 303 0.78 4.72 -22.90
C ILE A 303 0.15 3.47 -22.28
N LEU A 304 -1.15 3.27 -22.48
CA LEU A 304 -1.86 2.08 -22.02
C LEU A 304 -1.28 0.78 -22.60
N LYS A 305 -0.87 0.78 -23.87
CA LYS A 305 -0.23 -0.39 -24.51
C LYS A 305 1.13 -0.69 -23.88
N TRP A 306 1.96 0.34 -23.65
CA TRP A 306 3.28 0.18 -23.03
C TRP A 306 3.21 -0.22 -21.55
N SER A 307 2.14 0.15 -20.83
CA SER A 307 1.96 -0.20 -19.42
C SER A 307 1.31 -1.56 -19.19
N LYS A 308 0.97 -2.33 -20.23
CA LYS A 308 0.36 -3.67 -20.09
C LYS A 308 1.16 -4.63 -19.22
N PRO A 309 2.52 -4.73 -19.30
CA PRO A 309 3.28 -5.59 -18.41
C PRO A 309 3.13 -5.19 -16.92
N ILE A 310 3.04 -3.88 -16.66
CA ILE A 310 2.78 -3.36 -15.30
C ILE A 310 1.37 -3.76 -14.81
N ALA A 311 0.39 -3.87 -15.72
CA ALA A 311 -0.92 -4.41 -15.36
C ALA A 311 -0.81 -5.87 -14.87
N SER A 312 0.11 -6.66 -15.41
CA SER A 312 0.34 -8.04 -14.95
C SER A 312 0.89 -8.10 -13.53
N MET A 313 1.81 -7.20 -13.19
CA MET A 313 2.25 -6.99 -11.81
C MET A 313 1.07 -6.69 -10.86
N GLY A 314 0.16 -5.80 -11.26
CA GLY A 314 -1.02 -5.44 -10.45
C GLY A 314 -2.11 -6.51 -10.37
N LYS A 315 -2.25 -7.38 -11.40
CA LYS A 315 -3.16 -8.54 -11.37
C LYS A 315 -2.72 -9.57 -10.32
N MET A 316 -1.43 -9.62 -10.02
CA MET A 316 -0.77 -10.51 -9.06
C MET A 316 -0.25 -9.75 -7.82
N SER A 317 -0.93 -8.69 -7.41
CA SER A 317 -0.42 -7.76 -6.40
C SER A 317 -0.08 -8.41 -5.06
N MET A 318 -0.87 -9.37 -4.59
CA MET A 318 -0.65 -10.06 -3.31
C MET A 318 0.50 -11.06 -3.43
N THR A 319 0.54 -11.84 -4.53
CA THR A 319 1.67 -12.73 -4.81
C THR A 319 2.97 -11.93 -4.86
N ASN A 320 2.99 -10.84 -5.61
CA ASN A 320 4.20 -10.05 -5.80
C ASN A 320 4.64 -9.33 -4.52
N TYR A 321 3.71 -8.77 -3.75
CA TYR A 321 4.01 -8.17 -2.43
C TYR A 321 4.65 -9.18 -1.47
N LEU A 322 4.09 -10.39 -1.37
CA LEU A 322 4.65 -11.44 -0.51
C LEU A 322 6.01 -11.93 -1.04
N LEU A 323 6.14 -12.08 -2.36
CA LEU A 323 7.41 -12.45 -2.98
C LEU A 323 8.49 -11.39 -2.77
N GLN A 324 8.14 -10.10 -2.78
CA GLN A 324 9.06 -9.01 -2.44
C GLN A 324 9.61 -9.15 -1.02
N SER A 325 8.76 -9.43 -0.03
CA SER A 325 9.20 -9.64 1.35
C SER A 325 10.04 -10.91 1.52
N ILE A 326 9.69 -11.99 0.82
CA ILE A 326 10.50 -13.21 0.82
C ILE A 326 11.88 -12.94 0.23
N ILE A 327 11.96 -12.29 -0.94
CA ILE A 327 13.23 -11.95 -1.58
C ILE A 327 14.04 -10.99 -0.70
N GLY A 328 13.42 -9.93 -0.18
CA GLY A 328 14.08 -8.95 0.68
C GLY A 328 14.69 -9.62 1.91
N THR A 329 13.91 -10.40 2.65
CA THR A 329 14.44 -11.07 3.85
C THR A 329 15.43 -12.19 3.54
N LEU A 330 15.37 -12.86 2.39
CA LEU A 330 16.43 -13.79 1.94
C LEU A 330 17.73 -13.08 1.56
N ILE A 331 17.68 -11.81 1.14
CA ILE A 331 18.90 -11.04 0.84
C ILE A 331 19.51 -10.51 2.14
N PHE A 332 18.71 -9.96 3.05
CA PHE A 332 19.27 -9.22 4.18
C PHE A 332 19.36 -10.02 5.47
N TYR A 333 18.43 -10.93 5.78
CA TYR A 333 18.41 -11.56 7.10
C TYR A 333 19.41 -12.72 7.20
N SER A 334 19.82 -13.04 8.43
CA SER A 334 20.85 -14.03 8.77
C SER A 334 20.63 -15.43 8.19
N TYR A 335 19.38 -15.85 7.98
CA TYR A 335 19.05 -17.15 7.37
C TYR A 335 19.23 -17.19 5.84
N GLY A 336 19.48 -16.05 5.22
CA GLY A 336 19.67 -15.88 3.78
C GLY A 336 21.11 -15.51 3.42
N LEU A 337 21.31 -14.37 2.76
CA LEU A 337 22.66 -13.84 2.47
C LEU A 337 23.23 -12.99 3.62
N GLY A 338 22.43 -12.61 4.62
CA GLY A 338 22.91 -11.95 5.83
C GLY A 338 23.37 -10.49 5.66
N LEU A 339 22.95 -9.78 4.61
CA LEU A 339 23.43 -8.43 4.28
C LEU A 339 22.76 -7.29 5.09
N TYR A 340 22.11 -7.57 6.21
CA TYR A 340 21.40 -6.58 7.01
C TYR A 340 22.37 -5.54 7.59
N GLY A 341 22.13 -4.25 7.31
CA GLY A 341 22.99 -3.15 7.72
C GLY A 341 24.27 -2.99 6.90
N GLU A 342 24.54 -3.87 5.93
CA GLU A 342 25.78 -3.85 5.12
C GLU A 342 25.63 -3.11 3.79
N VAL A 343 24.39 -2.74 3.43
CA VAL A 343 24.05 -2.19 2.11
C VAL A 343 23.67 -0.72 2.22
N THR A 344 24.20 0.09 1.30
CA THR A 344 23.88 1.52 1.19
C THR A 344 22.46 1.74 0.69
N LEU A 345 21.87 2.90 0.99
CA LEU A 345 20.53 3.27 0.52
C LEU A 345 20.44 3.21 -1.02
N THR A 346 21.47 3.69 -1.71
CA THR A 346 21.57 3.65 -3.17
C THR A 346 21.52 2.22 -3.70
N THR A 347 22.31 1.32 -3.12
CA THR A 347 22.37 -0.08 -3.55
C THR A 347 21.06 -0.79 -3.27
N GLY A 348 20.46 -0.57 -2.09
CA GLY A 348 19.13 -1.09 -1.76
C GLY A 348 18.08 -0.63 -2.77
N THR A 349 18.06 0.66 -3.13
CA THR A 349 17.13 1.22 -4.11
C THR A 349 17.29 0.59 -5.50
N LEU A 350 18.54 0.37 -5.95
CA LEU A 350 18.81 -0.31 -7.22
C LEU A 350 18.35 -1.78 -7.20
N LEU A 351 18.54 -2.48 -6.08
CA LEU A 351 18.02 -3.83 -5.88
C LEU A 351 16.49 -3.85 -5.96
N ALA A 352 15.80 -2.90 -5.32
CA ALA A 352 14.34 -2.78 -5.40
C ALA A 352 13.86 -2.63 -6.84
N ILE A 353 14.48 -1.75 -7.62
CA ILE A 353 14.15 -1.57 -9.05
C ILE A 353 14.41 -2.85 -9.84
N GLY A 354 15.54 -3.52 -9.63
CA GLY A 354 15.89 -4.78 -10.29
C GLY A 354 14.87 -5.89 -9.98
N ILE A 355 14.55 -6.09 -8.71
CA ILE A 355 13.55 -7.07 -8.25
C ILE A 355 12.19 -6.77 -8.89
N TYR A 356 11.77 -5.51 -8.90
CA TYR A 356 10.49 -5.12 -9.50
C TYR A 356 10.45 -5.43 -11.00
N ILE A 357 11.51 -5.13 -11.76
CA ILE A 357 11.58 -5.44 -13.21
C ILE A 357 11.47 -6.96 -13.43
N VAL A 358 12.21 -7.75 -12.65
CA VAL A 358 12.13 -9.22 -12.73
C VAL A 358 10.72 -9.71 -12.40
N GLN A 359 10.06 -9.14 -11.39
CA GLN A 359 8.69 -9.49 -11.02
C GLN A 359 7.66 -9.09 -12.07
N VAL A 360 7.85 -7.98 -12.78
CA VAL A 360 7.01 -7.58 -13.93
C VAL A 360 7.11 -8.62 -15.05
N ILE A 361 8.34 -9.03 -15.41
CA ILE A 361 8.58 -10.05 -16.44
C ILE A 361 7.98 -11.40 -16.00
N PHE A 362 8.26 -11.81 -14.76
CA PHE A 362 7.72 -13.02 -14.18
C PHE A 362 6.18 -13.03 -14.18
N SER A 363 5.54 -11.93 -13.79
CA SER A 363 4.09 -11.81 -13.77
C SER A 363 3.48 -11.90 -15.16
N GLU A 364 4.14 -11.32 -16.18
CA GLU A 364 3.69 -11.42 -17.56
C GLU A 364 3.76 -12.87 -18.06
N ILE A 365 4.91 -13.54 -17.85
CA ILE A 365 5.09 -14.95 -18.22
C ILE A 365 4.11 -15.84 -17.46
N TRP A 366 3.94 -15.64 -16.16
CA TRP A 366 3.03 -16.44 -15.34
C TRP A 366 1.60 -16.37 -15.87
N LEU A 367 1.14 -15.18 -16.27
CA LEU A 367 -0.21 -14.96 -16.74
C LEU A 367 -0.48 -15.43 -18.18
N THR A 368 0.53 -15.89 -18.92
CA THR A 368 0.31 -16.63 -20.17
C THR A 368 -0.12 -18.07 -19.91
N TYR A 369 0.27 -18.66 -18.77
CA TYR A 369 -0.06 -20.03 -18.38
C TYR A 369 -1.19 -20.13 -17.36
N PHE A 370 -1.38 -19.11 -16.52
CA PHE A 370 -2.36 -19.12 -15.42
C PHE A 370 -3.20 -17.84 -15.37
N GLU A 371 -4.47 -17.93 -14.99
CA GLU A 371 -5.35 -16.74 -14.93
C GLU A 371 -5.07 -15.80 -13.75
N TYR A 372 -4.50 -16.34 -12.67
CA TYR A 372 -4.29 -15.65 -11.40
C TYR A 372 -2.91 -16.01 -10.82
N GLY A 373 -2.37 -15.12 -10.00
CA GLY A 373 -1.20 -15.45 -9.17
C GLY A 373 -1.53 -16.57 -8.17
N PRO A 374 -0.52 -17.31 -7.68
CA PRO A 374 -0.71 -18.41 -6.75
C PRO A 374 -1.54 -18.01 -5.52
N VAL A 375 -1.18 -16.89 -4.88
CA VAL A 375 -1.84 -16.44 -3.65
C VAL A 375 -3.23 -15.90 -3.95
N GLU A 376 -3.40 -15.15 -5.04
CA GLU A 376 -4.72 -14.68 -5.48
C GLU A 376 -5.65 -15.84 -5.79
N LYS A 377 -5.14 -16.93 -6.37
CA LYS A 377 -5.92 -18.14 -6.65
C LYS A 377 -6.41 -18.76 -5.33
N VAL A 378 -5.52 -19.00 -4.37
CA VAL A 378 -5.89 -19.54 -3.05
C VAL A 378 -6.91 -18.62 -2.36
N TRP A 379 -6.63 -17.32 -2.32
CA TRP A 379 -7.50 -16.34 -1.70
C TRP A 379 -8.89 -16.29 -2.35
N ARG A 380 -8.98 -16.35 -3.68
CA ARG A 380 -10.24 -16.42 -4.42
C ARG A 380 -11.00 -17.72 -4.15
N LEU A 381 -10.33 -18.87 -4.22
CA LEU A 381 -10.93 -20.18 -3.94
C LEU A 381 -11.58 -20.18 -2.56
N LEU A 382 -10.87 -19.64 -1.56
CA LEU A 382 -11.36 -19.53 -0.20
C LEU A 382 -12.46 -18.47 -0.05
N SER A 383 -12.40 -17.34 -0.78
CA SER A 383 -13.40 -16.26 -0.68
C SER A 383 -14.74 -16.63 -1.31
N TYR A 384 -14.72 -17.24 -2.50
CA TYR A 384 -15.92 -17.60 -3.27
C TYR A 384 -16.55 -18.92 -2.83
N GLY A 385 -15.77 -19.81 -2.21
CA GLY A 385 -16.21 -21.16 -1.81
C GLY A 385 -16.32 -22.14 -2.99
N LYS A 386 -16.21 -23.45 -2.69
CA LYS A 386 -16.15 -24.54 -3.69
C LYS A 386 -17.32 -24.59 -4.69
N ARG A 387 -18.49 -24.03 -4.37
CA ARG A 387 -19.74 -24.19 -5.16
C ARG A 387 -19.84 -23.31 -6.42
N ASN A 388 -19.04 -22.24 -6.55
CA ASN A 388 -19.13 -21.29 -7.67
C ASN A 388 -18.04 -21.45 -8.74
N LEU A 389 -17.10 -22.39 -8.57
CA LEU A 389 -15.98 -22.61 -9.49
C LEU A 389 -16.27 -23.71 -10.53
N SER A 390 -17.33 -24.51 -10.32
CA SER A 390 -17.73 -25.58 -11.23
C SER A 390 -18.56 -25.09 -12.42
N THR A 391 -19.18 -23.92 -12.33
CA THR A 391 -19.97 -23.33 -13.42
C THR A 391 -19.12 -22.69 -14.52
N ASP A 392 -17.89 -22.25 -14.23
CA ASP A 392 -17.00 -21.69 -15.27
C ASP A 392 -16.39 -22.79 -16.16
N ARG A 393 -16.15 -23.99 -15.62
CA ARG A 393 -15.59 -25.11 -16.42
C ARG A 393 -16.59 -25.72 -17.39
N HIS A 394 -17.90 -25.66 -17.12
CA HIS A 394 -18.92 -26.27 -17.97
C HIS A 394 -19.52 -25.35 -19.04
N HIS A 395 -19.29 -24.02 -18.95
CA HIS A 395 -19.68 -23.12 -20.03
C HIS A 395 -18.64 -22.97 -21.14
N GLN A 396 -17.40 -23.41 -20.93
CA GLN A 396 -16.34 -23.35 -21.95
C GLN A 396 -16.21 -24.62 -22.80
N THR A 397 -16.78 -25.76 -22.40
CA THR A 397 -16.78 -27.00 -23.20
C THR A 397 -18.01 -27.17 -24.10
N LYS A 398 -18.84 -26.13 -24.28
CA LYS A 398 -20.03 -26.17 -25.15
C LYS A 398 -20.02 -25.11 -26.25
N GLY A 399 -18.85 -24.58 -26.57
CA GLY A 399 -18.65 -23.58 -27.62
C GLY A 399 -17.49 -23.93 -28.54
N GLU A 400 -17.31 -25.23 -28.83
CA GLU A 400 -16.60 -25.71 -30.03
C GLU A 400 -17.64 -26.25 -31.02
#